data_AF-A0A933IW27-F1
#
_entry.id   AF-A0A933IW27-F1
#
_cell.length_a   1.000
_cell.length_b   1.000
_cell.length_c   1.000
_cell.angle_alpha   90.00
_cell.angle_beta   90.00
_cell.angle_gamma   90.00
#
_symmetry.space_group_name_H-M   'P 1'
#
loop_
_entity.id
_entity.type
_entity.pdbx_description
1 polymer ?
#
loop_
_entity_poly.entity_id
_entity_poly.type
_entity_poly.pdbx_seq_one_letter_code
_entity_poly.pdbx_strand_id
1 'polypeptide(L)'
;MNYKIAQFILTPGQRSELIHEIYIAQPDAGKESLAGKLFILIEIESKKTDSLKIINFLINSINHSYYQNEKMILRERVSSIKIEHIFESALAKTNKKLVEFLQSEKIKLNPGLANITIGVVHNDSLHFSSLGKNKALLIYKSKTEDSAKYKLADITEQTDKGEAKKPSSLIKLFSNVISGALPRGGYFIFANETFSEYLSAKQIINIITTLPPASAAEQIKNTLGKINAYVPFLGIIIKNTAGAESQEIKAREPAASSTKSSIENLTATEEQTEKLLTPSGLINAKKWSSFLSGLAGRLGPRQTNKINGKTFLLKDKIFSGKKAGLFSFKKTFIFLKGSFVWLIGLLTYIFKILTNREKLADI
;
A
#
# COMPACT_ATOMS: atom_id res chain seq x y z
N MET A 1 16.25 -6.21 4.36
CA MET A 1 15.95 -4.94 5.05
C MET A 1 14.87 -5.19 6.07
N ASN A 2 14.96 -4.56 7.24
CA ASN A 2 14.13 -4.90 8.40
C ASN A 2 12.90 -4.00 8.55
N TYR A 3 12.44 -3.34 7.49
CA TYR A 3 11.26 -2.49 7.54
C TYR A 3 10.46 -2.50 6.24
N LYS A 4 9.17 -2.17 6.34
CA LYS A 4 8.28 -1.87 5.22
C LYS A 4 7.65 -0.50 5.42
N ILE A 5 7.60 0.31 4.36
CA ILE A 5 7.05 1.67 4.39
C ILE A 5 5.86 1.76 3.43
N ALA A 6 4.82 2.48 3.83
CA ALA A 6 3.73 2.90 2.96
C ALA A 6 3.35 4.34 3.26
N GLN A 7 2.74 5.02 2.30
CA GLN A 7 2.24 6.38 2.47
C GLN A 7 0.77 6.48 2.09
N PHE A 8 0.06 7.42 2.70
CA PHE A 8 -1.26 7.83 2.27
C PHE A 8 -1.31 9.34 2.14
N ILE A 9 -1.99 9.80 1.09
CA ILE A 9 -2.35 11.21 0.91
C ILE A 9 -3.81 11.21 0.47
N LEU A 10 -4.63 12.00 1.15
CA LEU A 10 -6.01 12.28 0.80
C LEU A 10 -6.18 13.79 0.81
N THR A 11 -6.41 14.37 -0.36
CA THR A 11 -6.65 15.81 -0.53
C THR A 11 -8.15 16.03 -0.69
N PRO A 12 -8.76 16.99 0.03
CA PRO A 12 -10.17 17.31 -0.13
C PRO A 12 -10.45 17.86 -1.54
N GLY A 13 -11.68 17.72 -2.02
CA GLY A 13 -12.07 18.23 -3.34
C GLY A 13 -12.10 19.76 -3.44
N GLN A 14 -12.06 20.48 -2.31
CA GLN A 14 -12.04 21.94 -2.27
C GLN A 14 -10.60 22.49 -2.25
N ARG A 15 -10.41 23.69 -2.81
CA ARG A 15 -9.11 24.35 -2.88
C ARG A 15 -8.65 24.77 -1.48
N SER A 16 -7.69 24.04 -0.92
CA SER A 16 -6.93 24.47 0.25
C SER A 16 -5.71 25.28 -0.21
N GLU A 17 -5.37 26.35 0.52
CA GLU A 17 -4.10 27.07 0.36
C GLU A 17 -2.90 26.28 0.92
N LEU A 18 -3.18 25.14 1.57
CA LEU A 18 -2.19 24.21 2.06
C LEU A 18 -1.56 23.45 0.89
N ILE A 19 -0.24 23.54 0.76
CA ILE A 19 0.54 22.70 -0.15
C ILE A 19 1.26 21.66 0.67
N HIS A 20 1.14 20.41 0.24
CA HIS A 20 1.68 19.28 0.97
C HIS A 20 2.32 18.24 0.05
N GLU A 21 3.29 17.51 0.59
CA GLU A 21 4.01 16.46 -0.12
C GLU A 21 4.48 15.37 0.86
N ILE A 22 4.56 14.12 0.37
CA ILE A 22 5.27 13.05 1.04
C ILE A 22 6.40 12.59 0.13
N TYR A 23 7.62 12.60 0.67
CA TYR A 23 8.79 12.11 -0.04
C TYR A 23 9.36 10.90 0.68
N ILE A 24 9.57 9.81 -0.04
CA ILE A 24 10.33 8.64 0.44
C ILE A 24 11.46 8.41 -0.55
N ALA A 25 12.70 8.52 -0.05
CA ALA A 25 13.89 8.34 -0.87
C ALA A 25 13.95 6.92 -1.46
N GLN A 26 14.46 6.81 -2.68
CA GLN A 26 14.70 5.53 -3.37
C GLN A 26 16.20 5.40 -3.68
N PRO A 27 17.07 5.28 -2.67
CA PRO A 27 18.48 4.98 -2.91
C PRO A 27 18.66 3.59 -3.52
N ASP A 28 19.80 3.34 -4.15
CA ASP A 28 20.19 2.00 -4.55
C ASP A 28 20.36 1.07 -3.34
N ALA A 29 20.31 -0.25 -3.55
CA ALA A 29 20.31 -1.23 -2.48
C ALA A 29 21.54 -1.14 -1.56
N GLY A 30 22.71 -0.79 -2.11
CA GLY A 30 23.94 -0.60 -1.34
C GLY A 30 23.85 0.60 -0.42
N LYS A 31 23.44 1.76 -0.97
CA LYS A 31 23.19 2.98 -0.19
C LYS A 31 22.08 2.80 0.82
N GLU A 32 21.02 2.06 0.52
CA GLU A 32 19.95 1.80 1.50
C GLU A 32 20.44 0.90 2.63
N SER A 33 21.21 -0.15 2.33
CA SER A 33 21.80 -1.01 3.37
C SER A 33 22.75 -0.23 4.28
N LEU A 34 23.50 0.72 3.70
CA LEU A 34 24.44 1.54 4.44
C LEU A 34 23.72 2.66 5.19
N ALA A 35 23.08 3.59 4.49
CA ALA A 35 22.51 4.79 5.07
C ALA A 35 21.06 4.64 5.55
N GLY A 36 20.32 3.66 5.04
CA GLY A 36 18.88 3.59 5.24
C GLY A 36 18.11 4.49 4.30
N LYS A 37 16.83 4.70 4.63
CA LYS A 37 15.86 5.38 3.78
C LYS A 37 15.36 6.66 4.43
N LEU A 38 15.66 7.79 3.79
CA LEU A 38 15.16 9.10 4.17
C LEU A 38 13.68 9.24 3.80
N PHE A 39 12.90 9.90 4.64
CA PHE A 39 11.52 10.26 4.37
C PHE A 39 11.22 11.68 4.86
N ILE A 40 10.22 12.30 4.23
CA ILE A 40 9.75 13.65 4.55
C ILE A 40 8.23 13.66 4.46
N LEU A 41 7.59 14.25 5.47
CA LEU A 41 6.19 14.62 5.48
C LEU A 41 6.14 16.15 5.64
N ILE A 42 5.59 16.87 4.67
CA ILE A 42 5.61 18.33 4.66
C ILE A 42 4.26 18.92 4.29
N GLU A 43 3.83 19.92 5.06
CA GLU A 43 2.69 20.78 4.78
C GLU A 43 3.10 22.24 5.04
N ILE A 44 2.83 23.14 4.10
CA ILE A 44 3.09 24.57 4.23
C ILE A 44 1.88 25.35 3.78
N GLU A 45 1.37 26.18 4.68
CA GLU A 45 0.32 27.16 4.42
C GLU A 45 0.96 28.50 4.04
N SER A 46 1.00 28.80 2.75
CA SER A 46 1.53 30.04 2.21
C SER A 46 1.13 30.20 0.73
N LYS A 47 1.70 31.21 0.05
CA LYS A 47 1.57 31.36 -1.39
C LYS A 47 2.04 30.08 -2.09
N LYS A 48 1.18 29.51 -2.93
CA LYS A 48 1.42 28.23 -3.62
C LYS A 48 2.81 28.13 -4.30
N THR A 49 3.26 29.20 -4.96
CA THR A 49 4.56 29.24 -5.63
C THR A 49 5.72 29.11 -4.64
N ASP A 50 5.60 29.77 -3.50
CA ASP A 50 6.64 29.83 -2.47
C ASP A 50 6.69 28.50 -1.72
N SER A 51 5.54 27.94 -1.35
CA SER A 51 5.43 26.62 -0.72
C SER A 51 6.05 25.53 -1.60
N LEU A 52 5.76 25.50 -2.90
CA LEU A 52 6.35 24.53 -3.84
C LEU A 52 7.86 24.68 -3.96
N LYS A 53 8.36 25.92 -4.03
CA LYS A 53 9.80 26.21 -4.05
C LYS A 53 10.48 25.70 -2.78
N ILE A 54 9.91 25.97 -1.61
CA ILE A 54 10.44 25.52 -0.31
C ILE A 54 10.43 23.99 -0.21
N ILE A 55 9.34 23.32 -0.57
CA ILE A 55 9.22 21.85 -0.55
C ILE A 55 10.28 21.21 -1.43
N ASN A 56 10.38 21.65 -2.69
CA ASN A 56 11.36 21.12 -3.64
C ASN A 56 12.80 21.37 -3.16
N PHE A 57 13.07 22.56 -2.63
CA PHE A 57 14.36 22.89 -2.05
C PHE A 57 14.72 21.94 -0.89
N LEU A 58 13.80 21.75 0.06
CA LEU A 58 14.02 20.88 1.22
C LEU A 58 14.29 19.44 0.79
N ILE A 59 13.44 18.86 -0.06
CA ILE A 59 13.59 17.50 -0.58
C ILE A 59 14.98 17.32 -1.21
N ASN A 60 15.36 18.23 -2.11
CA ASN A 60 16.64 18.13 -2.82
C ASN A 60 17.84 18.36 -1.89
N SER A 61 17.76 19.37 -1.02
CA SER A 61 18.85 19.75 -0.12
C SER A 61 19.13 18.67 0.91
N ILE A 62 18.11 18.11 1.56
CA ILE A 62 18.32 17.08 2.58
C ILE A 62 18.77 15.76 1.97
N ASN A 63 18.19 15.37 0.82
CA ASN A 63 18.60 14.17 0.10
C ASN A 63 20.08 14.24 -0.29
N HIS A 64 20.50 15.35 -0.91
CA HIS A 64 21.90 15.58 -1.24
C HIS A 64 22.78 15.62 0.02
N SER A 65 22.43 16.41 1.04
CA SER A 65 23.24 16.58 2.24
C SER A 65 23.36 15.32 3.09
N TYR A 66 22.43 14.38 2.95
CA TYR A 66 22.41 13.09 3.65
C TYR A 66 23.22 12.03 2.89
N TYR A 67 22.86 11.74 1.64
CA TYR A 67 23.50 10.66 0.88
C TYR A 67 24.87 11.01 0.31
N GLN A 68 25.19 12.30 0.15
CA GLN A 68 26.52 12.79 -0.26
C GLN A 68 27.34 13.29 0.92
N ASN A 69 26.97 12.92 2.16
CA ASN A 69 27.72 13.33 3.34
C ASN A 69 29.10 12.66 3.36
N GLU A 70 30.17 13.42 3.58
CA GLU A 70 31.53 12.87 3.70
C GLU A 70 31.64 11.78 4.78
N LYS A 71 30.88 11.92 5.88
CA LYS A 71 30.80 10.89 6.93
C LYS A 71 30.22 9.57 6.44
N MET A 72 29.46 9.58 5.33
CA MET A 72 28.91 8.37 4.71
C MET A 72 30.02 7.51 4.09
N ILE A 73 30.96 8.16 3.38
CA ILE A 73 32.13 7.50 2.77
C ILE A 73 33.00 6.89 3.87
N LEU A 74 33.19 7.61 4.98
CA LEU A 74 33.96 7.11 6.12
C LEU A 74 33.30 5.91 6.79
N ARG A 75 31.96 5.83 6.78
CA ARG A 75 31.21 4.75 7.42
C ARG A 75 31.39 3.40 6.73
N GLU A 76 31.71 3.37 5.44
CA GLU A 76 32.13 2.14 4.75
C GLU A 76 33.40 1.54 5.37
N ARG A 77 34.25 2.38 5.96
CA ARG A 77 35.56 2.01 6.51
C ARG A 77 35.58 1.96 8.04
N VAL A 78 34.67 2.68 8.69
CA VAL A 78 34.63 2.85 10.15
C VAL A 78 33.20 2.69 10.67
N SER A 79 32.94 1.56 11.32
CA SER A 79 31.61 1.18 11.83
C SER A 79 31.15 1.99 13.05
N SER A 80 32.01 2.76 13.70
CA SER A 80 31.66 3.60 14.86
C SER A 80 30.81 4.82 14.51
N ILE A 81 30.75 5.21 13.22
CA ILE A 81 29.94 6.35 12.78
C ILE A 81 28.46 5.96 12.77
N LYS A 82 27.71 6.52 13.72
CA LYS A 82 26.25 6.32 13.84
C LYS A 82 25.49 7.09 12.76
N ILE A 83 24.39 6.50 12.30
CA ILE A 83 23.45 7.13 11.35
C ILE A 83 22.90 8.44 11.90
N GLU A 84 22.61 8.48 13.19
CA GLU A 84 22.19 9.68 13.93
C GLU A 84 23.08 10.89 13.64
N HIS A 85 24.40 10.77 13.78
CA HIS A 85 25.33 11.88 13.57
C HIS A 85 25.44 12.33 12.10
N ILE A 86 25.21 11.40 11.17
CA ILE A 86 25.14 11.73 9.74
C ILE A 86 23.86 12.52 9.48
N PHE A 87 22.74 12.07 10.06
CA PHE A 87 21.44 12.71 9.95
C PHE A 87 21.44 14.13 10.55
N GLU A 88 21.94 14.29 11.77
CA GLU A 88 22.13 15.61 12.42
C GLU A 88 22.96 16.56 11.54
N SER A 89 24.07 16.07 11.00
CA SER A 89 24.94 16.86 10.11
C SER A 89 24.21 17.29 8.83
N ALA A 90 23.40 16.40 8.25
CA ALA A 90 22.61 16.69 7.06
C ALA A 90 21.50 17.72 7.33
N LEU A 91 20.83 17.64 8.48
CA LEU A 91 19.85 18.62 8.93
C LEU A 91 20.48 19.99 9.16
N ALA A 92 21.63 20.05 9.84
CA ALA A 92 22.34 21.31 10.08
C ALA A 92 22.77 21.99 8.76
N LYS A 93 23.32 21.22 7.81
CA LYS A 93 23.64 21.72 6.46
C LYS A 93 22.39 22.22 5.73
N THR A 94 21.28 21.49 5.84
CA THR A 94 20.00 21.86 5.20
C THR A 94 19.41 23.13 5.80
N ASN A 95 19.44 23.31 7.12
CA ASN A 95 19.00 24.54 7.79
C ASN A 95 19.78 25.76 7.28
N LYS A 96 21.12 25.65 7.19
CA LYS A 96 21.96 26.75 6.70
C LYS A 96 21.60 27.12 5.25
N LYS A 97 21.55 26.13 4.36
CA LYS A 97 21.21 26.35 2.94
C LYS A 97 19.78 26.88 2.77
N LEU A 98 18.84 26.48 3.63
CA LEU A 98 17.46 26.98 3.60
C LEU A 98 17.42 28.48 3.87
N VAL A 99 18.18 28.97 4.86
CA VAL A 99 18.24 30.40 5.14
C VAL A 99 18.77 31.19 3.95
N GLU A 100 19.86 30.71 3.34
CA GLU A 100 20.46 31.30 2.14
C GLU A 100 19.45 31.33 0.97
N PHE A 101 18.73 30.22 0.76
CA PHE A 101 17.70 30.08 -0.28
C PHE A 101 16.51 31.03 -0.08
N LEU A 102 15.99 31.12 1.15
CA LEU A 102 14.87 32.01 1.46
C LEU A 102 15.25 33.49 1.25
N GLN A 103 16.50 33.85 1.57
CA GLN A 103 17.03 35.19 1.33
C GLN A 103 17.19 35.47 -0.16
N SER A 104 17.78 34.55 -0.94
CA SER A 104 18.00 34.74 -2.38
C SER A 104 16.70 34.84 -3.17
N GLU A 105 15.72 34.00 -2.84
CA GLU A 105 14.41 33.97 -3.48
C GLU A 105 13.44 35.03 -2.93
N LYS A 106 13.84 35.77 -1.88
CA LYS A 106 13.01 36.75 -1.15
C LYS A 106 11.70 36.13 -0.63
N ILE A 107 11.74 34.86 -0.25
CA ILE A 107 10.60 34.12 0.30
C ILE A 107 10.56 34.30 1.82
N LYS A 108 9.39 34.65 2.36
CA LYS A 108 9.16 34.71 3.80
C LYS A 108 8.49 33.42 4.27
N LEU A 109 9.27 32.55 4.92
CA LEU A 109 8.74 31.36 5.60
C LEU A 109 8.27 31.74 7.01
N ASN A 110 7.01 31.46 7.34
CA ASN A 110 6.51 31.50 8.71
C ASN A 110 6.59 30.08 9.31
N PRO A 111 7.48 29.82 10.30
CA PRO A 111 7.59 28.50 10.92
C PRO A 111 6.30 28.02 11.59
N GLY A 112 5.42 28.92 12.01
CA GLY A 112 4.13 28.57 12.62
C GLY A 112 3.09 28.04 11.63
N LEU A 113 3.33 28.20 10.33
CA LEU A 113 2.47 27.73 9.23
C LEU A 113 3.10 26.58 8.44
N ALA A 114 4.16 25.98 8.99
CA ALA A 114 4.88 24.87 8.37
C ALA A 114 4.89 23.66 9.32
N ASN A 115 4.36 22.54 8.84
CA ASN A 115 4.42 21.26 9.53
C ASN A 115 5.32 20.33 8.72
N ILE A 116 6.51 20.04 9.24
CA ILE A 116 7.55 19.30 8.51
C ILE A 116 8.12 18.24 9.41
N THR A 117 8.06 16.98 9.01
CA THR A 117 8.83 15.89 9.63
C THR A 117 9.83 15.37 8.61
N ILE A 118 11.10 15.34 8.99
CA ILE A 118 12.17 14.71 8.22
C ILE A 118 12.70 13.58 9.07
N GLY A 119 12.88 12.40 8.49
CA GLY A 119 13.48 11.29 9.22
C GLY A 119 14.20 10.30 8.35
N VAL A 120 14.95 9.42 9.00
CA VAL A 120 15.62 8.29 8.39
C VAL A 120 15.33 7.03 9.18
N VAL A 121 15.00 5.97 8.46
CA VAL A 121 14.93 4.61 9.01
C VAL A 121 16.13 3.81 8.52
N HIS A 122 16.88 3.23 9.45
CA HIS A 122 18.00 2.34 9.16
C HIS A 122 17.92 1.11 10.05
N ASN A 123 17.76 -0.07 9.45
CA ASN A 123 17.53 -1.32 10.17
C ASN A 123 16.34 -1.23 11.14
N ASP A 124 16.59 -1.31 12.44
CA ASP A 124 15.62 -1.17 13.53
C ASP A 124 15.72 0.20 14.22
N SER A 125 16.50 1.13 13.70
CA SER A 125 16.67 2.48 14.24
C SER A 125 15.89 3.50 13.41
N LEU A 126 15.28 4.46 14.11
CA LEU A 126 14.53 5.57 13.54
C LEU A 126 15.05 6.86 14.14
N HIS A 127 15.41 7.81 13.28
CA HIS A 127 15.84 9.15 13.67
C HIS A 127 14.98 10.16 12.92
N PHE A 128 14.40 11.13 13.61
CA PHE A 128 13.60 12.15 12.95
C PHE A 128 13.67 13.49 13.66
N SER A 129 13.38 14.55 12.92
CA SER A 129 13.19 15.91 13.44
C SER A 129 11.88 16.45 12.88
N SER A 130 11.15 17.17 13.72
CA SER A 130 9.85 17.74 13.37
C SER A 130 9.81 19.24 13.65
N LEU A 131 9.16 19.96 12.77
CA LEU A 131 8.72 21.35 12.90
C LEU A 131 7.19 21.36 12.83
N GLY A 132 6.55 22.17 13.67
CA GLY A 132 5.09 22.29 13.67
C GLY A 132 4.42 21.14 14.40
N LYS A 133 3.27 20.70 13.89
CA LYS A 133 2.31 19.87 14.63
C LYS A 133 2.10 18.46 14.09
N ASN A 134 2.97 18.00 13.19
CA ASN A 134 2.93 16.61 12.73
C ASN A 134 3.06 15.67 13.93
N LYS A 135 2.26 14.62 13.96
CA LYS A 135 2.23 13.59 14.99
C LYS A 135 3.15 12.43 14.64
N ALA A 136 3.78 11.87 15.67
CA ALA A 136 4.70 10.74 15.61
C ALA A 136 4.16 9.65 16.53
N LEU A 137 3.39 8.71 15.98
CA LEU A 137 2.66 7.70 16.75
C LEU A 137 3.39 6.35 16.70
N LEU A 138 3.70 5.80 17.87
CA LEU A 138 4.30 4.47 18.04
C LEU A 138 3.22 3.47 18.44
N ILE A 139 3.10 2.38 17.67
CA ILE A 139 2.23 1.25 17.99
C ILE A 139 3.08 0.02 18.31
N TYR A 140 2.92 -0.53 19.50
CA TYR A 140 3.75 -1.61 20.01
C TYR A 140 2.94 -2.59 20.87
N LYS A 141 3.44 -3.82 21.00
CA LYS A 141 2.83 -4.83 21.89
C LYS A 141 3.27 -4.58 23.33
N SER A 142 2.33 -4.52 24.26
CA SER A 142 2.62 -4.49 25.69
C SER A 142 3.24 -5.82 26.12
N LYS A 143 4.35 -5.80 26.86
CA LYS A 143 4.95 -7.01 27.45
C LYS A 143 4.27 -7.44 28.76
N THR A 144 3.47 -6.55 29.36
CA THR A 144 3.00 -6.65 30.74
C THR A 144 1.58 -7.23 30.88
N GLU A 145 0.89 -7.54 29.77
CA GLU A 145 -0.48 -8.05 29.78
C GLU A 145 -0.53 -9.42 29.08
N ASP A 146 -1.13 -10.42 29.73
CA ASP A 146 -1.26 -11.80 29.21
C ASP A 146 -2.04 -11.87 27.87
N SER A 147 -2.82 -10.83 27.56
CA SER A 147 -3.32 -10.58 26.22
C SER A 147 -2.35 -9.66 25.48
N ALA A 148 -1.75 -10.13 24.37
CA ALA A 148 -0.86 -9.38 23.50
C ALA A 148 -1.55 -8.20 22.77
N LYS A 149 -2.07 -7.23 23.55
CA LYS A 149 -2.75 -6.03 23.06
C LYS A 149 -1.72 -5.01 22.62
N TYR A 150 -2.01 -4.38 21.49
CA TYR A 150 -1.24 -3.24 21.00
C TYR A 150 -1.64 -1.98 21.76
N LYS A 151 -0.65 -1.15 22.07
CA LYS A 151 -0.79 0.19 22.63
C LYS A 151 -0.31 1.21 21.61
N LEU A 152 -0.87 2.41 21.67
CA LEU A 152 -0.48 3.56 20.86
C LEU A 152 0.07 4.63 21.80
N ALA A 153 1.26 5.14 21.51
CA ALA A 153 1.89 6.24 22.21
C ALA A 153 2.20 7.37 21.22
N ASP A 154 1.84 8.61 21.56
CA ASP A 154 2.28 9.79 20.82
C ASP A 154 3.64 10.23 21.36
N ILE A 155 4.66 10.19 20.50
CA ILE A 155 6.03 10.56 20.84
C ILE A 155 6.21 12.08 20.84
N THR A 156 5.37 12.84 20.13
CA THR A 156 5.46 14.31 20.08
C THR A 156 5.00 14.97 21.38
N GLU A 157 3.95 14.45 22.00
CA GLU A 157 3.44 14.96 23.28
C GLU A 157 4.43 14.78 24.45
N GLN A 158 5.35 13.83 24.34
CA GLN A 158 6.37 13.60 25.36
C GLN A 158 7.48 14.66 25.32
N THR A 159 7.72 15.24 24.14
CA THR A 159 8.71 16.32 23.95
C THR A 159 8.18 17.72 24.25
N ASP A 160 6.85 17.92 24.15
CA ASP A 160 6.21 19.23 24.38
C ASP A 160 5.97 19.58 25.86
N LYS A 161 6.15 18.62 26.77
CA LYS A 161 5.98 18.83 28.23
C LYS A 161 7.16 19.54 28.90
N GLY A 162 8.31 19.65 28.23
CA GLY A 162 9.34 20.62 28.58
C GLY A 162 9.13 21.87 27.72
N GLU A 163 9.43 23.06 28.23
CA GLU A 163 9.33 24.34 27.50
C GLU A 163 10.09 24.29 26.16
N ALA A 164 9.45 23.76 25.12
CA ALA A 164 9.97 23.75 23.76
C ALA A 164 9.84 25.18 23.24
N LYS A 165 10.86 26.00 23.54
CA LYS A 165 11.02 27.34 22.97
C LYS A 165 10.77 27.23 21.47
N LYS A 166 9.70 27.86 20.97
CA LYS A 166 9.47 28.02 19.52
C LYS A 166 10.80 28.42 18.90
N PRO A 167 11.26 27.75 17.81
CA PRO A 167 12.56 28.04 17.23
C PRO A 167 12.61 29.52 16.87
N SER A 168 13.39 30.29 17.64
CA SER A 168 13.48 31.75 17.50
C SER A 168 14.26 32.17 16.25
N SER A 169 14.86 31.20 15.53
CA SER A 169 15.64 31.41 14.32
C SER A 169 15.45 30.28 13.32
N LEU A 170 15.38 30.63 12.03
CA LEU A 170 15.31 29.69 10.91
C LEU A 170 16.53 28.74 10.83
N ILE A 171 17.65 29.11 11.46
CA ILE A 171 18.87 28.30 11.54
C ILE A 171 18.65 27.04 12.40
N LYS A 172 17.63 27.03 13.27
CA LYS A 172 17.39 25.96 14.25
C LYS A 172 16.11 25.16 14.01
N LEU A 173 15.51 25.22 12.82
CA LEU A 173 14.23 24.55 12.52
C LEU A 173 14.26 23.05 12.82
N PHE A 174 15.32 22.36 12.40
CA PHE A 174 15.51 20.92 12.63
C PHE A 174 16.64 20.62 13.63
N SER A 175 16.72 21.40 14.71
CA SER A 175 17.79 21.24 15.71
C SER A 175 17.55 20.10 16.70
N ASN A 176 16.29 19.73 16.93
CA ASN A 176 15.92 18.65 17.84
C ASN A 176 15.74 17.35 17.03
N VAL A 177 16.60 16.37 17.29
CA VAL A 177 16.51 15.02 16.70
C VAL A 177 16.03 14.07 17.78
N ILE A 178 14.96 13.33 17.46
CA ILE A 178 14.45 12.24 18.27
C ILE A 178 14.98 10.95 17.66
N SER A 179 15.66 10.16 18.49
CA SER A 179 16.31 8.91 18.13
C SER A 179 15.75 7.77 18.96
N GLY A 180 15.45 6.65 18.31
CA GLY A 180 14.97 5.47 19.03
C GLY A 180 15.00 4.20 18.19
N ALA A 181 14.92 3.07 18.87
CA ALA A 181 14.74 1.78 18.22
C ALA A 181 13.25 1.54 17.95
N LEU A 182 12.91 1.15 16.73
CA LEU A 182 11.59 0.68 16.35
C LEU A 182 11.40 -0.74 16.91
N PRO A 183 10.45 -0.99 17.82
CA PRO A 183 10.25 -2.32 18.40
C PRO A 183 9.97 -3.38 17.33
N ARG A 184 10.43 -4.62 17.55
CA ARG A 184 10.16 -5.75 16.63
C ARG A 184 8.66 -5.97 16.46
N GLY A 185 8.19 -6.02 15.22
CA GLY A 185 6.77 -6.11 14.88
C GLY A 185 5.95 -4.87 15.28
N GLY A 186 6.60 -3.81 15.74
CA GLY A 186 5.99 -2.51 16.00
C GLY A 186 5.83 -1.69 14.72
N TYR A 187 5.05 -0.62 14.85
CA TYR A 187 4.75 0.31 13.78
C TYR A 187 4.99 1.73 14.24
N PHE A 188 5.47 2.56 13.33
CA PHE A 188 5.56 3.99 13.50
C PHE A 188 4.70 4.68 12.45
N ILE A 189 3.98 5.72 12.85
CA ILE A 189 3.14 6.51 11.96
C ILE A 189 3.54 7.97 12.11
N PHE A 190 3.98 8.58 11.03
CA PHE A 190 4.09 10.03 10.94
C PHE A 190 2.88 10.54 10.18
N ALA A 191 2.12 11.46 10.76
CA ALA A 191 0.94 12.01 10.12
C ALA A 191 0.73 13.47 10.50
N ASN A 192 -0.09 14.20 9.74
CA ASN A 192 -0.49 15.54 10.16
C ASN A 192 -1.42 15.51 11.38
N GLU A 193 -1.58 16.66 12.04
CA GLU A 193 -2.39 16.82 13.26
C GLU A 193 -3.81 16.26 13.09
N THR A 194 -4.44 16.52 11.94
CA THR A 194 -5.82 16.11 11.63
C THR A 194 -6.02 14.60 11.60
N PHE A 195 -4.99 13.80 11.35
CA PHE A 195 -5.11 12.35 11.31
C PHE A 195 -5.66 11.77 12.64
N SER A 196 -5.13 12.26 13.77
CA SER A 196 -5.53 11.81 15.11
C SER A 196 -6.85 12.40 15.58
N GLU A 197 -7.32 13.47 14.95
CA GLU A 197 -8.62 14.10 15.25
C GLU A 197 -9.79 13.31 14.64
N TYR A 198 -9.57 12.71 13.47
CA TYR A 198 -10.63 12.01 12.72
C TYR A 198 -10.64 10.50 12.92
N LEU A 199 -9.53 9.89 13.35
CA LEU A 199 -9.46 8.47 13.66
C LEU A 199 -9.13 8.23 15.12
N SER A 200 -9.99 7.49 15.82
CA SER A 200 -9.73 7.08 17.19
C SER A 200 -8.50 6.17 17.27
N ALA A 201 -7.78 6.20 18.40
CA ALA A 201 -6.64 5.32 18.64
C ALA A 201 -6.96 3.83 18.42
N LYS A 202 -8.19 3.39 18.77
CA LYS A 202 -8.67 2.03 18.54
C LYS A 202 -8.76 1.70 17.05
N GLN A 203 -9.29 2.61 16.22
CA GLN A 203 -9.35 2.43 14.77
C GLN A 203 -7.95 2.40 14.16
N ILE A 204 -7.07 3.32 14.56
CA ILE A 204 -5.68 3.36 14.09
C ILE A 204 -4.98 2.02 14.40
N ILE A 205 -5.03 1.56 15.65
CA ILE A 205 -4.44 0.28 16.07
C ILE A 205 -5.02 -0.87 15.24
N ASN A 206 -6.35 -0.95 15.11
CA ASN A 206 -6.99 -2.03 14.37
C ASN A 206 -6.55 -2.07 12.91
N ILE A 207 -6.57 -0.94 12.20
CA ILE A 207 -6.21 -0.90 10.77
C ILE A 207 -4.72 -1.25 10.59
N ILE A 208 -3.83 -0.64 11.38
CA ILE A 208 -2.38 -0.74 11.20
C ILE A 208 -1.85 -2.13 11.60
N THR A 209 -2.44 -2.76 12.61
CA THR A 209 -1.94 -4.04 13.13
C THR A 209 -2.50 -5.26 12.41
N THR A 210 -3.64 -5.12 11.72
CA THR A 210 -4.31 -6.21 10.98
C THR A 210 -3.91 -6.29 9.51
N LEU A 211 -3.47 -5.18 8.91
CA LEU A 211 -3.16 -5.10 7.49
C LEU A 211 -1.65 -4.83 7.25
N PRO A 212 -1.07 -5.30 6.14
CA PRO A 212 0.23 -4.84 5.69
C PRO A 212 0.24 -3.31 5.45
N PRO A 213 1.38 -2.61 5.58
CA PRO A 213 1.42 -1.14 5.50
C PRO A 213 0.72 -0.53 4.28
N ALA A 214 0.90 -1.12 3.09
CA ALA A 214 0.24 -0.64 1.87
C ALA A 214 -1.29 -0.78 1.94
N SER A 215 -1.79 -1.93 2.38
CA SER A 215 -3.23 -2.17 2.55
C SER A 215 -3.82 -1.31 3.67
N ALA A 216 -3.07 -1.07 4.74
CA ALA A 216 -3.47 -0.17 5.83
C ALA A 216 -3.61 1.27 5.33
N ALA A 217 -2.66 1.75 4.52
CA ALA A 217 -2.73 3.08 3.89
C ALA A 217 -3.99 3.24 3.02
N GLU A 218 -4.33 2.24 2.21
CA GLU A 218 -5.57 2.25 1.42
C GLU A 218 -6.82 2.24 2.30
N GLN A 219 -6.84 1.41 3.35
CA GLN A 219 -7.97 1.35 4.27
C GLN A 219 -8.18 2.68 5.01
N ILE A 220 -7.10 3.36 5.40
CA ILE A 220 -7.14 4.71 5.99
C ILE A 220 -7.77 5.69 5.00
N LYS A 221 -7.30 5.74 3.75
CA LYS A 221 -7.90 6.60 2.71
C LYS A 221 -9.38 6.31 2.50
N ASN A 222 -9.78 5.05 2.44
CA ASN A 222 -11.18 4.66 2.28
C ASN A 222 -12.04 5.04 3.48
N THR A 223 -11.47 5.04 4.68
CA THR A 223 -12.19 5.43 5.90
C THR A 223 -12.35 6.95 5.96
N LEU A 224 -11.27 7.69 5.73
CA LEU A 224 -11.24 9.15 5.76
C LEU A 224 -12.01 9.76 4.59
N GLY A 225 -12.00 9.15 3.40
CA GLY A 225 -12.73 9.63 2.22
C GLY A 225 -14.25 9.51 2.33
N LYS A 226 -14.76 8.73 3.29
CA LYS A 226 -16.20 8.71 3.63
C LYS A 226 -16.60 9.88 4.50
N ILE A 227 -15.64 10.53 5.13
CA ILE A 227 -15.85 11.73 5.93
C ILE A 227 -15.79 12.90 4.96
N ASN A 228 -16.78 13.79 4.98
CA ASN A 228 -16.75 15.02 4.22
C ASN A 228 -15.75 16.01 4.88
N ALA A 229 -14.46 15.69 4.76
CA ALA A 229 -13.38 16.45 5.36
C ALA A 229 -12.99 17.62 4.45
N TYR A 230 -12.76 18.76 5.08
CA TYR A 230 -12.28 20.00 4.43
C TYR A 230 -10.76 20.17 4.53
N VAL A 231 -10.09 19.22 5.19
CA VAL A 231 -8.65 19.23 5.46
C VAL A 231 -7.99 18.03 4.78
N PRO A 232 -6.72 18.16 4.33
CA PRO A 232 -5.98 17.02 3.84
C PRO A 232 -5.57 16.07 4.97
N PHE A 233 -5.36 14.82 4.61
CA PHE A 233 -4.77 13.81 5.48
C PHE A 233 -3.57 13.22 4.80
N LEU A 234 -2.48 13.11 5.54
CA LEU A 234 -1.26 12.54 5.01
C LEU A 234 -0.47 11.86 6.11
N GLY A 235 0.22 10.80 5.72
CA GLY A 235 1.09 10.12 6.62
C GLY A 235 1.87 8.98 6.01
N ILE A 236 2.86 8.54 6.77
CA ILE A 236 3.81 7.48 6.46
C ILE A 236 3.68 6.42 7.54
N ILE A 237 3.52 5.17 7.13
CA ILE A 237 3.46 3.99 8.01
C ILE A 237 4.77 3.22 7.83
N ILE A 238 5.52 3.03 8.91
CA ILE A 238 6.76 2.26 8.96
C ILE A 238 6.57 1.05 9.86
N LYS A 239 6.69 -0.17 9.33
CA LYS A 239 6.62 -1.42 10.09
C LYS A 239 8.00 -2.01 10.24
N ASN A 240 8.39 -2.41 11.46
CA ASN A 240 9.57 -3.24 11.67
C ASN A 240 9.27 -4.70 11.32
N THR A 241 10.03 -5.26 10.39
CA THR A 241 9.97 -6.66 9.95
C THR A 241 11.16 -7.50 10.41
N ALA A 242 12.05 -6.96 11.26
CA ALA A 242 13.13 -7.72 11.89
C ALA A 242 12.56 -8.94 12.62
N GLY A 243 13.06 -10.13 12.27
CA GLY A 243 12.61 -11.40 12.85
C GLY A 243 11.23 -11.87 12.38
N ALA A 244 10.66 -11.26 11.33
CA ALA A 244 9.42 -11.72 10.71
C ALA A 244 9.64 -12.71 9.54
N GLU A 245 10.88 -13.16 9.32
CA GLU A 245 11.20 -14.24 8.39
C GLU A 245 10.65 -15.56 8.94
N SER A 246 9.44 -15.92 8.48
CA SER A 246 8.75 -17.23 8.50
C SER A 246 7.22 -17.13 8.69
N GLN A 247 6.61 -15.97 8.42
CA GLN A 247 5.16 -15.86 8.21
C GLN A 247 4.80 -15.26 6.83
N GLU A 248 5.70 -15.38 5.85
CA GLU A 248 5.23 -15.49 4.47
C GLU A 248 4.44 -16.77 4.41
N ILE A 249 3.11 -16.63 4.34
CA ILE A 249 2.14 -17.62 3.87
C ILE A 249 2.67 -19.05 4.09
N LYS A 250 2.68 -19.52 5.35
CA LYS A 250 2.28 -20.91 5.51
C LYS A 250 0.88 -20.92 4.92
N ALA A 251 0.79 -21.28 3.63
CA ALA A 251 -0.36 -21.97 3.13
C ALA A 251 -0.63 -22.97 4.24
N ARG A 252 -1.71 -22.74 4.99
CA ARG A 252 -2.23 -23.78 5.86
C ARG A 252 -2.44 -24.91 4.86
N GLU A 253 -1.50 -25.86 4.80
CA GLU A 253 -1.86 -27.20 4.41
C GLU A 253 -3.09 -27.49 5.26
N PRO A 254 -4.25 -27.71 4.64
CA PRO A 254 -5.45 -27.96 5.42
C PRO A 254 -5.10 -29.15 6.30
N ALA A 255 -5.10 -28.91 7.61
CA ALA A 255 -5.01 -30.00 8.57
C ALA A 255 -6.06 -31.02 8.12
N ALA A 256 -5.59 -32.20 7.74
CA ALA A 256 -6.40 -33.26 7.14
C ALA A 256 -7.34 -33.93 8.17
N SER A 257 -8.00 -33.12 9.01
CA SER A 257 -8.87 -33.57 10.09
C SER A 257 -10.24 -32.88 10.13
N SER A 258 -10.58 -31.99 9.19
CA SER A 258 -11.90 -31.33 9.18
C SER A 258 -12.74 -31.55 7.92
N THR A 259 -12.24 -32.28 6.91
CA THR A 259 -13.02 -32.57 5.69
C THR A 259 -14.02 -33.71 5.90
N LYS A 260 -13.76 -34.64 6.83
CA LYS A 260 -14.69 -35.75 7.13
C LYS A 260 -15.97 -35.28 7.84
N SER A 261 -15.84 -34.36 8.79
CA SER A 261 -16.98 -33.83 9.55
C SER A 261 -17.91 -32.96 8.70
N SER A 262 -17.39 -32.27 7.69
CA SER A 262 -18.21 -31.47 6.76
C SER A 262 -18.87 -32.32 5.68
N ILE A 263 -18.25 -33.43 5.26
CA ILE A 263 -18.88 -34.40 4.35
C ILE A 263 -19.97 -35.16 5.10
N GLU A 264 -19.72 -35.70 6.30
CA GLU A 264 -20.73 -36.41 7.09
C GLU A 264 -21.97 -35.55 7.39
N ASN A 265 -21.78 -34.26 7.69
CA ASN A 265 -22.90 -33.36 7.93
C ASN A 265 -23.68 -33.02 6.65
N LEU A 266 -23.03 -33.00 5.47
CA LEU A 266 -23.73 -32.81 4.20
C LEU A 266 -24.48 -34.07 3.77
N THR A 267 -23.88 -35.25 3.91
CA THR A 267 -24.55 -36.53 3.61
C THR A 267 -25.76 -36.76 4.53
N ALA A 268 -25.65 -36.43 5.82
CA ALA A 268 -26.75 -36.52 6.77
C ALA A 268 -27.89 -35.54 6.46
N THR A 269 -27.56 -34.35 5.94
CA THR A 269 -28.55 -33.35 5.53
C THR A 269 -29.23 -33.75 4.22
N GLU A 270 -28.50 -34.29 3.24
CA GLU A 270 -29.07 -34.84 2.00
C GLU A 270 -30.02 -36.02 2.29
N GLU A 271 -29.63 -36.95 3.16
CA GLU A 271 -30.45 -38.12 3.52
C GLU A 271 -31.74 -37.74 4.27
N GLN A 272 -31.68 -36.70 5.12
CA GLN A 272 -32.88 -36.15 5.77
C GLN A 272 -33.77 -35.38 4.78
N THR A 273 -33.19 -34.70 3.80
CA THR A 273 -33.96 -33.95 2.80
C THR A 273 -34.60 -34.88 1.76
N GLU A 274 -33.92 -35.97 1.39
CA GLU A 274 -34.44 -37.01 0.51
C GLU A 274 -35.63 -37.74 1.18
N LYS A 275 -35.53 -38.08 2.47
CA LYS A 275 -36.65 -38.65 3.23
C LYS A 275 -37.87 -37.73 3.34
N LEU A 276 -37.67 -36.41 3.33
CA LEU A 276 -38.75 -35.43 3.44
C LEU A 276 -39.35 -35.05 2.07
N LEU A 277 -38.63 -35.25 0.96
CA LEU A 277 -39.06 -34.85 -0.38
C LEU A 277 -39.43 -36.01 -1.31
N THR A 278 -39.26 -37.27 -0.92
CA THR A 278 -39.82 -38.39 -1.70
C THR A 278 -41.27 -38.65 -1.31
N PRO A 279 -42.26 -38.47 -2.19
CA PRO A 279 -43.62 -38.93 -1.93
C PRO A 279 -43.61 -40.46 -1.80
N SER A 280 -44.19 -40.95 -0.69
CA SER A 280 -44.40 -42.37 -0.40
C SER A 280 -45.11 -43.07 -1.56
N GLY A 281 -44.39 -43.80 -2.40
CA GLY A 281 -45.05 -44.60 -3.43
C GLY A 281 -44.30 -45.04 -4.67
N LEU A 282 -42.95 -45.12 -4.70
CA LEU A 282 -42.27 -45.79 -5.81
C LEU A 282 -41.21 -46.81 -5.36
N ILE A 283 -41.46 -48.03 -5.83
CA ILE A 283 -40.79 -49.27 -5.49
C ILE A 283 -39.35 -49.24 -6.03
N ASN A 284 -38.40 -49.53 -5.14
CA ASN A 284 -36.97 -49.50 -5.40
C ASN A 284 -36.55 -50.62 -6.38
N ALA A 285 -36.50 -50.29 -7.68
CA ALA A 285 -36.12 -51.18 -8.78
C ALA A 285 -34.75 -51.88 -8.59
N LYS A 286 -33.88 -51.30 -7.75
CA LYS A 286 -32.54 -51.84 -7.47
C LYS A 286 -32.60 -53.16 -6.68
N LYS A 287 -33.64 -53.39 -5.87
CA LYS A 287 -33.86 -54.67 -5.15
C LYS A 287 -34.43 -55.79 -6.03
N TRP A 288 -35.09 -55.45 -7.14
CA TRP A 288 -35.68 -56.46 -8.03
C TRP A 288 -34.64 -57.07 -8.97
N SER A 289 -33.64 -56.29 -9.39
CA SER A 289 -32.53 -56.79 -10.21
C SER A 289 -31.69 -57.88 -9.51
N SER A 290 -31.47 -57.75 -8.19
CA SER A 290 -30.77 -58.76 -7.39
C SER A 290 -31.58 -60.06 -7.22
N PHE A 291 -32.91 -60.00 -7.29
CA PHE A 291 -33.77 -61.17 -7.18
C PHE A 291 -33.85 -61.95 -8.51
N LEU A 292 -33.87 -61.26 -9.65
CA LEU A 292 -33.84 -61.88 -10.98
C LEU A 292 -32.48 -62.49 -11.34
N SER A 293 -31.37 -61.88 -10.88
CA SER A 293 -30.03 -62.45 -11.08
C SER A 293 -29.78 -63.74 -10.29
N GLY A 294 -30.55 -63.99 -9.22
CA GLY A 294 -30.49 -65.24 -8.44
C GLY A 294 -31.23 -66.43 -9.07
N LEU A 295 -32.07 -66.19 -10.09
CA LEU A 295 -32.84 -67.24 -10.78
C LEU A 295 -32.18 -67.71 -12.09
N ALA A 296 -31.24 -66.94 -12.65
CA ALA A 296 -30.50 -67.31 -13.86
C ALA A 296 -29.24 -68.17 -13.59
N GLY A 297 -28.90 -68.43 -12.32
CA GLY A 297 -27.69 -69.15 -11.91
C GLY A 297 -27.78 -70.68 -11.89
N ARG A 298 -28.80 -71.31 -12.48
CA ARG A 298 -29.04 -72.77 -12.39
C ARG A 298 -29.00 -73.57 -13.69
N LEU A 299 -28.58 -73.00 -14.82
CA LEU A 299 -28.28 -73.77 -16.04
C LEU A 299 -27.12 -73.13 -16.81
N GLY A 300 -25.95 -73.77 -16.82
CA GLY A 300 -24.87 -73.46 -17.77
C GLY A 300 -23.46 -73.58 -17.18
N PRO A 301 -22.62 -74.54 -17.64
CA PRO A 301 -21.28 -74.74 -17.12
C PRO A 301 -20.20 -73.93 -17.85
N ARG A 302 -19.23 -73.46 -17.04
CA ARG A 302 -17.79 -73.27 -17.28
C ARG A 302 -17.33 -72.81 -18.67
N GLN A 303 -16.64 -71.66 -18.69
CA GLN A 303 -15.26 -71.61 -19.19
C GLN A 303 -14.44 -70.48 -18.56
N THR A 304 -13.22 -70.86 -18.22
CA THR A 304 -12.12 -70.06 -17.67
C THR A 304 -11.39 -69.30 -18.78
N ASN A 305 -10.97 -68.06 -18.53
CA ASN A 305 -9.57 -67.67 -18.73
C ASN A 305 -9.27 -66.30 -18.12
N LYS A 306 -8.09 -66.24 -17.48
CA LYS A 306 -7.63 -65.18 -16.60
C LYS A 306 -6.37 -64.56 -17.24
N ILE A 307 -6.27 -63.24 -17.04
CA ILE A 307 -5.06 -62.39 -16.97
C ILE A 307 -4.58 -61.73 -18.28
N ASN A 308 -5.03 -60.48 -18.35
CA ASN A 308 -4.57 -59.29 -19.04
C ASN A 308 -3.05 -59.13 -19.22
N GLY A 309 -2.66 -58.92 -20.47
CA GLY A 309 -1.50 -58.13 -20.89
C GLY A 309 -1.81 -56.62 -20.94
N LYS A 310 -0.73 -55.85 -21.00
CA LYS A 310 -0.62 -54.40 -20.84
C LYS A 310 -1.30 -53.55 -21.94
N THR A 311 -1.32 -52.24 -21.65
CA THR A 311 -1.38 -51.06 -22.54
C THR A 311 -2.71 -50.71 -23.19
N PHE A 312 -3.29 -49.56 -22.81
CA PHE A 312 -4.03 -48.65 -23.70
C PHE A 312 -3.94 -47.25 -23.05
N LEU A 313 -3.11 -46.35 -23.57
CA LEU A 313 -3.39 -45.40 -24.68
C LEU A 313 -4.40 -44.32 -24.27
N LEU A 314 -3.84 -43.16 -23.96
CA LEU A 314 -4.47 -41.85 -24.10
C LEU A 314 -5.04 -41.73 -25.51
N LYS A 315 -6.35 -41.51 -25.61
CA LYS A 315 -6.99 -41.13 -26.86
C LYS A 315 -7.97 -40.00 -26.60
N ASP A 316 -7.64 -38.89 -27.25
CA ASP A 316 -8.51 -37.79 -27.63
C ASP A 316 -9.89 -38.28 -28.06
N LYS A 317 -10.93 -37.54 -27.67
CA LYS A 317 -11.70 -36.73 -28.64
C LYS A 317 -12.96 -36.11 -28.01
N ILE A 318 -13.10 -34.81 -28.32
CA ILE A 318 -14.36 -34.12 -28.68
C ILE A 318 -15.28 -33.74 -27.51
N PHE A 319 -15.22 -32.46 -27.13
CA PHE A 319 -16.35 -31.55 -27.36
C PHE A 319 -15.84 -30.18 -27.84
N SER A 320 -16.07 -29.93 -29.13
CA SER A 320 -16.37 -28.62 -29.74
C SER A 320 -17.50 -27.91 -28.97
N GLY A 321 -17.68 -26.60 -28.89
CA GLY A 321 -17.15 -25.45 -29.61
C GLY A 321 -18.11 -24.26 -29.36
N LYS A 322 -17.68 -23.05 -29.73
CA LYS A 322 -18.42 -21.76 -29.78
C LYS A 322 -18.74 -21.06 -28.44
N LYS A 323 -17.95 -20.00 -28.15
CA LYS A 323 -18.43 -18.61 -28.12
C LYS A 323 -17.24 -17.64 -28.19
N ALA A 324 -16.95 -17.18 -29.41
CA ALA A 324 -16.28 -15.89 -29.61
C ALA A 324 -17.33 -14.81 -29.36
N GLY A 325 -17.07 -13.89 -28.42
CA GLY A 325 -18.02 -12.84 -28.12
C GLY A 325 -17.71 -12.10 -26.83
N LEU A 326 -16.74 -11.19 -26.89
CA LEU A 326 -16.81 -9.87 -26.26
C LEU A 326 -15.62 -9.06 -26.78
N PHE A 327 -15.79 -8.56 -28.00
CA PHE A 327 -15.04 -7.44 -28.53
C PHE A 327 -14.92 -6.37 -27.44
N SER A 328 -13.68 -6.02 -27.10
CA SER A 328 -13.37 -4.96 -26.14
C SER A 328 -13.90 -3.64 -26.68
N PHE A 329 -15.12 -3.26 -26.26
CA PHE A 329 -15.77 -1.98 -26.56
C PHE A 329 -14.87 -0.78 -26.27
N LYS A 330 -13.90 -0.92 -25.35
CA LYS A 330 -12.93 0.13 -25.04
C LYS A 330 -11.91 0.36 -26.16
N LYS A 331 -11.50 -0.68 -26.90
CA LYS A 331 -10.53 -0.54 -28.00
C LYS A 331 -11.18 0.02 -29.27
N THR A 332 -12.41 -0.38 -29.58
CA THR A 332 -13.15 0.18 -30.74
C THR A 332 -13.56 1.63 -30.51
N PHE A 333 -13.92 2.03 -29.28
CA PHE A 333 -14.31 3.40 -28.97
C PHE A 333 -13.14 4.40 -29.07
N ILE A 334 -11.92 4.00 -28.71
CA ILE A 334 -10.71 4.82 -28.87
C ILE A 334 -10.39 5.02 -30.36
N PHE A 335 -10.55 3.96 -31.17
CA PHE A 335 -10.35 4.04 -32.62
C PHE A 335 -11.39 4.94 -33.29
N LEU A 336 -12.66 4.86 -32.87
CA LEU A 336 -13.75 5.71 -33.39
C LEU A 336 -13.50 7.20 -33.09
N LYS A 337 -13.00 7.51 -31.89
CA LYS A 337 -12.71 8.89 -31.48
C LYS A 337 -11.57 9.50 -32.29
N GLY A 338 -10.55 8.70 -32.64
CA GLY A 338 -9.46 9.10 -33.54
C GLY A 338 -9.94 9.38 -34.96
N SER A 339 -10.75 8.48 -35.53
CA SER A 339 -11.32 8.66 -36.88
C SER A 339 -12.23 9.88 -36.98
N PHE A 340 -13.00 10.20 -35.94
CA PHE A 340 -13.90 11.36 -35.96
C PHE A 340 -13.14 12.70 -36.03
N VAL A 341 -12.01 12.81 -35.31
CA VAL A 341 -11.14 14.00 -35.39
C VAL A 341 -10.53 14.16 -36.79
N TRP A 342 -10.09 13.05 -37.40
CA TRP A 342 -9.59 13.06 -38.77
C TRP A 342 -10.66 13.46 -39.79
N LEU A 343 -11.90 12.99 -39.61
CA LEU A 343 -13.02 13.28 -40.50
C LEU A 343 -13.45 14.76 -40.41
N ILE A 344 -13.44 15.35 -39.21
CA ILE A 344 -13.64 16.79 -39.02
C ILE A 344 -12.50 17.60 -39.65
N GLY A 345 -11.25 17.16 -39.50
CA GLY A 345 -10.09 17.78 -40.15
C GLY A 345 -10.20 17.76 -41.67
N LEU A 346 -10.66 16.65 -42.24
CA LEU A 346 -10.87 16.49 -43.67
C LEU A 346 -12.04 17.34 -44.19
N LEU A 347 -13.15 17.39 -43.46
CA LEU A 347 -14.29 18.24 -43.79
C LEU A 347 -13.94 19.73 -43.73
N THR A 348 -13.19 20.17 -42.72
CA THR A 348 -12.74 21.57 -42.61
C THR A 348 -11.75 21.94 -43.72
N TYR A 349 -10.87 21.02 -44.12
CA TYR A 349 -9.97 21.19 -45.27
C TYR A 349 -10.74 21.32 -46.59
N ILE A 350 -11.68 20.40 -46.86
CA ILE A 350 -12.53 20.44 -48.05
C ILE A 350 -13.40 21.70 -48.09
N PHE A 351 -13.98 22.08 -46.94
CA PHE A 351 -14.78 23.30 -46.84
C PHE A 351 -13.93 24.54 -47.15
N LYS A 352 -12.70 24.61 -46.64
CA LYS A 352 -11.76 25.70 -46.92
C LYS A 352 -11.33 25.78 -48.38
N ILE A 353 -11.23 24.63 -49.06
CA ILE A 353 -11.00 24.60 -50.52
C ILE A 353 -12.23 25.11 -51.27
N LEU A 354 -13.44 24.71 -50.88
CA LEU A 354 -14.69 25.13 -51.52
C LEU A 354 -15.05 26.60 -51.26
N THR A 355 -14.67 27.18 -50.12
CA THR A 355 -14.94 28.59 -49.80
C THR A 355 -13.89 29.56 -50.35
N ASN A 356 -12.69 29.10 -50.69
CA ASN A 356 -11.70 29.91 -51.41
C ASN A 356 -12.04 29.98 -52.91
N ARG A 357 -13.11 30.72 -53.23
CA ARG A 357 -13.53 31.00 -54.61
C ARG A 357 -12.51 31.78 -55.46
N GLU A 358 -11.47 32.35 -54.85
CA GLU A 358 -10.42 33.07 -55.59
C GLU A 358 -9.33 32.17 -56.21
N LYS A 359 -9.29 30.86 -55.90
CA LYS A 359 -8.28 29.93 -56.47
C LYS A 359 -8.83 28.90 -57.45
N LEU A 360 -10.13 28.94 -57.74
CA LEU A 360 -10.78 28.06 -58.73
C LEU A 360 -11.03 28.76 -60.08
N ALA A 361 -10.56 30.01 -60.24
CA ALA A 361 -10.66 30.77 -61.49
C ALA A 361 -9.39 30.70 -62.37
N ASP A 362 -8.30 30.10 -61.87
CA ASP A 362 -7.00 30.00 -62.57
C ASP A 362 -6.55 28.53 -62.82
N ILE A 363 -7.49 27.58 -62.80
CA ILE A 363 -7.35 26.21 -63.34
C ILE A 363 -8.55 25.98 -64.26
#